data_AF-A0A975B524-F1
#
_entry.id   AF-A0A975B524-F1
#
_cell.length_a   1.000
_cell.length_b   1.000
_cell.length_c   1.000
_cell.angle_alpha   90.00
_cell.angle_beta   90.00
_cell.angle_gamma   90.00
#
_symmetry.space_group_name_H-M   'P 1'
#
loop_
_entity.id
_entity.type
_entity.pdbx_description
1 polymer ?
#
loop_
_entity_poly.entity_id
_entity_poly.type
_entity_poly.pdbx_seq_one_letter_code
_entity_poly.pdbx_strand_id
1 'polypeptide(L)'
;MPDKEENTNNQDHNFIEFEDRDIERLQNLAIELYNETARFFKNKEIIPTLQYARQVLETIIKLTYLEKESRSLPKKFKLAATIGSLNKKKIFPEHIRKDIEIIQDYGNRASHPGLSWLVAGDTIRETDMFKSASHLNSLMQHYFNTYYPKINSRINYITIGRVDILKGYPLKIMLKILWIFCFFFLFILLNIPFEHIFYSGLTNLTANLNLKKDSFSKDIAIITLDEKQYDKNDKNRRENYARLIRYLADAKAKVIVFDMVLSGHSDYDLELINAVEYAKKKGTHTLFVLTGKENYIEDKFTDAGFEADFACYTESRFGHVVKIPVRVIKDGFKIQYSIAFNAVKLYIGGKINPKDDILEIIPKNEKKNIRVQLLEPEIIRIPGNCAAIEKDDKIYEILIRISSTNTLRDNNRHFNYSDIYNEDIKQPEADKLKARFNKKIVIAGGKPDGEDFFWIWERWKEKKRYGMELQADAVNALLQETYIRSLSRQSRIIIIFLFFISGFALSLLSFKCPDILISAILPALAVLFCFIAFINYNWLINALYYYIVFITPYLMHKRIYD
;
A
#
# COMPACT_ATOMS: atom_id res chain seq x y z
N MET A 1 -46.16 -1.31 -35.78
CA MET A 1 -46.97 -0.75 -34.69
C MET A 1 -47.50 -1.92 -33.91
N PRO A 2 -47.12 -2.05 -32.63
CA PRO A 2 -47.46 -1.08 -31.59
C PRO A 2 -46.25 -0.38 -30.95
N ASP A 3 -46.57 0.65 -30.17
CA ASP A 3 -45.71 1.72 -29.66
C ASP A 3 -44.75 1.28 -28.56
N LYS A 4 -43.54 1.86 -28.59
CA LYS A 4 -42.56 1.80 -27.50
C LYS A 4 -42.78 3.01 -26.59
N GLU A 5 -43.26 2.77 -25.38
CA GLU A 5 -43.16 3.74 -24.28
C GLU A 5 -41.73 3.75 -23.72
N GLU A 6 -41.09 4.92 -23.80
CA GLU A 6 -39.83 5.26 -23.15
C GLU A 6 -40.09 5.51 -21.66
N ASN A 7 -39.51 4.67 -20.80
CA ASN A 7 -39.60 4.80 -19.35
C ASN A 7 -38.35 5.55 -18.84
N THR A 8 -38.47 6.85 -18.61
CA THR A 8 -37.44 7.67 -17.97
C THR A 8 -37.46 7.44 -16.45
N ASN A 9 -36.57 6.58 -15.97
CA ASN A 9 -36.28 6.44 -14.54
C ASN A 9 -35.57 7.70 -14.02
N ASN A 10 -36.29 8.51 -13.25
CA ASN A 10 -35.70 9.50 -12.35
C ASN A 10 -34.90 8.75 -11.27
N GLN A 11 -33.58 8.94 -11.25
CA GLN A 11 -32.76 8.58 -10.09
C GLN A 11 -33.01 9.62 -9.00
N ASP A 12 -33.86 9.28 -8.03
CA ASP A 12 -33.93 10.01 -6.78
C ASP A 12 -32.58 9.86 -6.06
N HIS A 13 -31.88 10.99 -5.90
CA HIS A 13 -30.70 11.05 -5.05
C HIS A 13 -31.12 10.82 -3.59
N ASN A 14 -30.86 9.61 -3.08
CA ASN A 14 -30.97 9.31 -1.66
C ASN A 14 -29.97 10.19 -0.89
N PHE A 15 -30.47 11.29 -0.32
CA PHE A 15 -29.73 12.07 0.66
C PHE A 15 -29.80 11.37 2.01
N ILE A 16 -28.64 11.10 2.59
CA ILE A 16 -28.51 10.55 3.95
C ILE A 16 -29.01 11.62 4.93
N GLU A 17 -30.14 11.38 5.58
CA GLU A 17 -30.59 12.18 6.72
C GLU A 17 -29.71 11.84 7.92
N PHE A 18 -29.01 12.85 8.44
CA PHE A 18 -28.29 12.75 9.70
C PHE A 18 -29.27 13.00 10.85
N GLU A 19 -29.42 12.03 11.75
CA GLU A 19 -30.20 12.21 12.97
C GLU A 19 -29.47 13.17 13.92
N ASP A 20 -30.19 13.84 14.82
CA ASP A 20 -29.57 14.76 15.80
C ASP A 20 -28.52 14.04 16.69
N ARG A 21 -28.65 12.72 16.85
CA ARG A 21 -27.64 11.86 17.52
C ARG A 21 -26.33 11.73 16.75
N ASP A 22 -26.35 11.78 15.41
CA ASP A 22 -25.13 11.71 14.60
C ASP A 22 -24.35 13.02 14.69
N ILE A 23 -25.06 14.14 14.82
CA ILE A 23 -24.46 15.46 15.01
C ILE A 23 -23.79 15.56 16.38
N GLU A 24 -24.46 15.12 17.44
CA GLU A 24 -23.89 15.06 18.79
C GLU A 24 -22.65 14.16 18.84
N ARG A 25 -22.70 13.02 18.14
CA ARG A 25 -21.56 12.10 18.01
C ARG A 25 -20.38 12.73 17.29
N LEU A 26 -20.61 13.47 16.20
CA LEU A 26 -19.58 14.19 15.47
C LEU A 26 -18.96 15.33 16.29
N GLN A 27 -19.77 16.03 17.09
CA GLN A 27 -19.27 17.06 18.01
C GLN A 27 -18.36 16.46 19.09
N ASN A 28 -18.76 15.34 19.68
CA ASN A 28 -17.95 14.66 20.70
C ASN A 28 -16.63 14.12 20.13
N LEU A 29 -16.66 13.54 18.91
CA LEU A 29 -15.45 13.08 18.21
C LEU A 29 -14.48 14.23 17.88
N ALA A 30 -15.01 15.39 17.47
CA ALA A 30 -14.18 16.55 17.20
C ALA A 30 -13.51 17.12 18.47
N ILE A 31 -14.24 17.11 19.61
CA ILE A 31 -13.70 17.53 20.91
C ILE A 31 -12.63 16.55 21.40
N GLU A 32 -12.85 15.25 21.24
CA GLU A 32 -11.90 14.21 21.62
C GLU A 32 -10.60 14.30 20.80
N LEU A 33 -10.73 14.44 19.48
CA LEU A 33 -9.60 14.60 18.57
C LEU A 33 -8.79 15.87 18.90
N TYR A 34 -9.47 16.97 19.23
CA TYR A 34 -8.82 18.21 19.68
C TYR A 34 -8.02 18.00 20.97
N ASN A 35 -8.61 17.32 21.96
CA ASN A 35 -7.97 17.10 23.26
C ASN A 35 -6.75 16.16 23.15
N GLU A 36 -6.84 15.10 22.35
CA GLU A 36 -5.72 14.20 22.06
C GLU A 36 -4.60 14.94 21.32
N THR A 37 -4.94 15.75 20.32
CA THR A 37 -3.99 16.58 19.58
C THR A 37 -3.30 17.60 20.51
N ALA A 38 -4.07 18.26 21.37
CA ALA A 38 -3.53 19.22 22.35
C ALA A 38 -2.61 18.56 23.40
N ARG A 39 -2.91 17.32 23.82
CA ARG A 39 -2.03 16.53 24.70
C ARG A 39 -0.73 16.14 24.02
N PHE A 40 -0.78 15.79 22.74
CA PHE A 40 0.39 15.39 21.96
C PHE A 40 1.38 16.56 21.74
N PHE A 41 0.86 17.78 21.57
CA PHE A 41 1.68 18.98 21.29
C PHE A 41 2.01 19.82 22.52
N LYS A 42 2.16 19.20 23.70
CA LYS A 42 2.34 19.88 25.01
C LYS A 42 3.57 20.80 25.14
N ASN A 43 4.44 20.88 24.13
CA ASN A 43 5.58 21.80 24.11
C ASN A 43 5.62 22.67 22.84
N LYS A 44 5.24 23.94 23.05
CA LYS A 44 5.54 25.20 22.33
C LYS A 44 4.88 25.47 20.95
N GLU A 45 4.37 26.70 20.87
CA GLU A 45 4.00 27.53 19.70
C GLU A 45 2.79 27.18 18.81
N ILE A 46 2.11 26.05 18.98
CA ILE A 46 0.97 25.66 18.11
C ILE A 46 -0.42 25.98 18.73
N ILE A 47 -0.47 26.41 19.99
CA ILE A 47 -1.72 26.70 20.73
C ILE A 47 -2.65 27.71 20.00
N PRO A 48 -2.15 28.81 19.40
CA PRO A 48 -3.01 29.77 18.69
C PRO A 48 -3.67 29.16 17.45
N THR A 49 -2.97 28.29 16.71
CA THR A 49 -3.47 27.62 15.51
C THR A 49 -4.55 26.59 15.85
N LEU A 50 -4.39 25.87 16.96
CA LEU A 50 -5.39 24.93 17.46
C LEU A 50 -6.65 25.67 17.98
N GLN A 51 -6.50 26.80 18.66
CA GLN A 51 -7.63 27.64 19.06
C GLN A 51 -8.38 28.22 17.84
N TYR A 52 -7.65 28.62 16.79
CA TYR A 52 -8.26 29.09 15.55
C TYR A 52 -9.03 27.98 14.82
N ALA A 53 -8.45 26.78 14.72
CA ALA A 53 -9.12 25.63 14.12
C ALA A 53 -10.40 25.26 14.88
N ARG A 54 -10.39 25.33 16.22
CA ARG A 54 -11.58 25.14 17.06
C ARG A 54 -12.66 26.19 16.78
N GLN A 55 -12.29 27.48 16.70
CA GLN A 55 -13.26 28.54 16.41
C GLN A 55 -13.89 28.41 15.02
N VAL A 56 -13.10 28.00 14.01
CA VAL A 56 -13.60 27.72 12.66
C VAL A 56 -14.57 26.53 12.69
N LEU A 57 -14.24 25.46 13.42
CA LEU A 57 -15.11 24.28 13.54
C LEU A 57 -16.43 24.62 14.24
N GLU A 58 -16.38 25.35 15.36
CA GLU A 58 -17.58 25.80 16.09
C GLU A 58 -18.45 26.75 15.23
N THR A 59 -17.82 27.55 14.37
CA THR A 59 -18.52 28.44 13.43
C THR A 59 -19.19 27.65 12.32
N ILE A 60 -18.51 26.65 11.74
CA ILE A 60 -19.09 25.76 10.72
C ILE A 60 -20.29 25.01 11.32
N ILE A 61 -20.17 24.44 12.51
CA ILE A 61 -21.26 23.72 13.18
C ILE A 61 -22.47 24.64 13.41
N LYS A 62 -22.25 25.88 13.86
CA LYS A 62 -23.33 26.88 14.04
C LYS A 62 -23.97 27.30 12.72
N LEU A 63 -23.18 27.44 11.65
CA LEU A 63 -23.69 27.78 10.32
C LEU A 63 -24.52 26.63 9.73
N THR A 64 -24.09 25.38 9.91
CA THR A 64 -24.84 24.19 9.49
C THR A 64 -26.16 24.04 10.26
N TYR A 65 -26.17 24.37 11.56
CA TYR A 65 -27.38 24.39 12.39
C TYR A 65 -28.37 25.48 11.92
N LEU A 66 -27.87 26.70 11.65
CA LEU A 66 -28.69 27.82 11.16
C LEU A 66 -29.19 27.59 9.73
N GLU A 67 -28.43 26.88 8.89
CA GLU A 67 -28.88 26.47 7.57
C GLU A 67 -30.06 25.51 7.65
N LYS A 68 -30.04 24.56 8.61
CA LYS A 68 -31.15 23.63 8.92
C LYS A 68 -32.41 24.37 9.38
N GLU A 69 -32.30 25.34 10.30
CA GLU A 69 -33.44 26.18 10.74
C GLU A 69 -33.97 27.10 9.64
N SER A 70 -33.11 27.58 8.73
CA SER A 70 -33.52 28.52 7.69
C SER A 70 -34.40 27.91 6.60
N ARG A 71 -34.56 26.58 6.52
CA ARG A 71 -35.22 25.86 5.40
C ARG A 71 -36.70 26.21 5.16
N SER A 72 -37.31 27.09 5.95
CA SER A 72 -38.72 27.54 5.81
C SER A 72 -38.98 28.83 5.00
N LEU A 73 -37.99 29.49 4.36
CA LEU A 73 -38.20 30.72 3.56
C LEU A 73 -37.44 30.77 2.19
N PRO A 74 -37.81 31.63 1.21
CA PRO A 74 -37.25 31.59 -0.15
C PRO A 74 -35.77 32.02 -0.29
N LYS A 75 -35.04 31.40 -1.21
CA LYS A 75 -33.55 31.33 -1.28
C LYS A 75 -32.79 32.63 -1.58
N LYS A 76 -33.36 33.67 -2.21
CA LYS A 76 -32.56 34.80 -2.74
C LYS A 76 -32.19 35.90 -1.73
N PHE A 77 -32.68 35.90 -0.50
CA PHE A 77 -32.40 36.96 0.50
C PHE A 77 -31.66 36.48 1.77
N LYS A 78 -31.26 35.20 1.84
CA LYS A 78 -30.96 34.54 3.13
C LYS A 78 -29.60 34.82 3.77
N LEU A 79 -28.51 34.91 3.01
CA LEU A 79 -27.17 34.95 3.61
C LEU A 79 -26.73 36.38 3.95
N ALA A 80 -27.00 37.33 3.05
CA ALA A 80 -26.57 38.72 3.20
C ALA A 80 -27.31 39.46 4.35
N ALA A 81 -28.61 39.22 4.53
CA ALA A 81 -29.41 39.85 5.58
C ALA A 81 -29.04 39.34 6.99
N THR A 82 -28.74 38.04 7.10
CA THR A 82 -28.35 37.40 8.37
C THR A 82 -26.94 37.86 8.80
N ILE A 83 -25.99 37.93 7.86
CA ILE A 83 -24.64 38.44 8.12
C ILE A 83 -24.66 39.95 8.46
N GLY A 84 -25.50 40.75 7.78
CA GLY A 84 -25.67 42.18 8.08
C GLY A 84 -26.29 42.46 9.46
N SER A 85 -27.25 41.63 9.88
CA SER A 85 -27.85 41.68 11.23
C SER A 85 -26.83 41.36 12.33
N LEU A 86 -25.98 40.35 12.13
CA LEU A 86 -24.97 39.93 13.10
C LEU A 86 -23.78 40.91 13.18
N ASN A 87 -23.41 41.54 12.06
CA ASN A 87 -22.37 42.57 12.05
C ASN A 87 -22.79 43.84 12.83
N LYS A 88 -24.06 44.24 12.72
CA LYS A 88 -24.62 45.35 13.52
C LYS A 88 -24.59 45.09 15.03
N LYS A 89 -24.64 43.82 15.46
CA LYS A 89 -24.56 43.43 16.88
C LYS A 89 -23.14 43.31 17.44
N LYS A 90 -22.09 43.65 16.68
CA LYS A 90 -20.66 43.60 17.08
C LYS A 90 -20.20 42.24 17.63
N ILE A 91 -20.76 41.16 17.11
CA ILE A 91 -20.43 39.79 17.57
C ILE A 91 -19.06 39.33 17.03
N PHE A 92 -18.56 39.94 15.95
CA PHE A 92 -17.29 39.57 15.32
C PHE A 92 -16.12 40.46 15.76
N PRO A 93 -14.89 39.91 15.87
CA PRO A 93 -13.66 40.68 16.02
C PRO A 93 -13.48 41.69 14.88
N GLU A 94 -12.84 42.83 15.17
CA GLU A 94 -12.81 44.01 14.29
C GLU A 94 -12.17 43.76 12.92
N HIS A 95 -11.22 42.83 12.81
CA HIS A 95 -10.61 42.45 11.53
C HIS A 95 -11.58 41.63 10.65
N ILE A 96 -12.30 40.66 11.22
CA ILE A 96 -13.34 39.89 10.50
C ILE A 96 -14.49 40.80 10.07
N ARG A 97 -14.82 41.79 10.91
CA ARG A 97 -15.85 42.78 10.57
C ARG A 97 -15.49 43.63 9.34
N LYS A 98 -14.22 44.02 9.19
CA LYS A 98 -13.74 44.73 8.00
C LYS A 98 -13.82 43.86 6.75
N ASP A 99 -13.48 42.58 6.88
CA ASP A 99 -13.57 41.63 5.77
C ASP A 99 -15.03 41.39 5.34
N ILE A 100 -15.97 41.32 6.30
CA ILE A 100 -17.41 41.23 6.03
C ILE A 100 -17.95 42.50 5.35
N GLU A 101 -17.51 43.69 5.79
CA GLU A 101 -17.89 44.96 5.16
C GLU A 101 -17.39 45.05 3.71
N ILE A 102 -16.18 44.53 3.43
CA ILE A 102 -15.62 44.46 2.07
C ILE A 102 -16.42 43.50 1.19
N ILE A 103 -16.81 42.33 1.71
CA ILE A 103 -17.63 41.35 0.98
C ILE A 103 -19.04 41.89 0.69
N GLN A 104 -19.63 42.63 1.64
CA GLN A 104 -20.94 43.28 1.45
C GLN A 104 -20.87 44.42 0.42
N ASP A 105 -19.80 45.22 0.43
CA ASP A 105 -19.56 46.25 -0.57
C ASP A 105 -19.35 45.64 -1.96
N TYR A 106 -18.66 44.51 -2.06
CA TYR A 106 -18.52 43.74 -3.31
C TYR A 106 -19.85 43.18 -3.83
N GLY A 107 -20.68 42.61 -2.95
CA GLY A 107 -22.00 42.08 -3.29
C GLY A 107 -22.96 43.17 -3.79
N ASN A 108 -22.87 44.38 -3.23
CA ASN A 108 -23.68 45.52 -3.69
C ASN A 108 -23.21 46.05 -5.05
N ARG A 109 -21.91 46.02 -5.35
CA ARG A 109 -21.34 46.45 -6.64
C ARG A 109 -21.53 45.43 -7.77
N ALA A 110 -21.73 44.15 -7.44
CA ALA A 110 -21.98 43.08 -8.41
C ALA A 110 -23.39 43.09 -9.04
N SER A 111 -24.22 44.10 -8.76
CA SER A 111 -25.56 44.28 -9.35
C SER A 111 -25.57 44.91 -10.75
N HIS A 112 -24.41 45.07 -11.40
CA HIS A 112 -24.31 45.44 -12.82
C HIS A 112 -24.42 44.21 -13.76
N PRO A 113 -25.13 44.30 -14.89
CA PRO A 113 -25.59 43.15 -15.69
C PRO A 113 -24.48 42.40 -16.49
N GLY A 114 -23.20 42.66 -16.23
CA GLY A 114 -22.07 42.04 -16.93
C GLY A 114 -21.40 40.84 -16.24
N LEU A 115 -21.85 40.42 -15.05
CA LEU A 115 -21.15 39.44 -14.21
C LEU A 115 -21.96 38.16 -13.87
N SER A 116 -23.04 37.88 -14.59
CA SER A 116 -23.96 36.75 -14.30
C SER A 116 -23.41 35.34 -14.58
N TRP A 117 -22.17 35.18 -15.02
CA TRP A 117 -21.64 33.88 -15.50
C TRP A 117 -20.87 33.08 -14.45
N LEU A 118 -20.72 33.58 -13.21
CA LEU A 118 -19.86 32.93 -12.22
C LEU A 118 -20.58 32.00 -11.22
N VAL A 119 -21.89 31.75 -11.37
CA VAL A 119 -22.67 30.98 -10.35
C VAL A 119 -23.55 29.87 -10.97
N ALA A 120 -23.38 29.53 -12.25
CA ALA A 120 -23.97 28.32 -12.82
C ALA A 120 -22.86 27.27 -12.98
N GLY A 121 -22.98 26.15 -12.27
CA GLY A 121 -21.99 25.09 -12.24
C GLY A 121 -21.92 24.30 -13.55
N ASP A 122 -21.17 24.81 -14.52
CA ASP A 122 -20.73 24.06 -15.70
C ASP A 122 -19.20 24.18 -15.90
N THR A 123 -18.65 23.13 -16.51
CA THR A 123 -17.21 22.86 -16.72
C THR A 123 -16.38 24.05 -17.19
N ILE A 124 -15.31 24.35 -16.44
CA ILE A 124 -14.34 25.43 -16.73
C ILE A 124 -13.27 24.94 -17.71
N ARG A 125 -12.96 25.73 -18.75
CA ARG A 125 -11.79 25.51 -19.65
C ARG A 125 -10.53 26.18 -19.08
N GLU A 126 -9.37 25.54 -19.27
CA GLU A 126 -8.04 25.95 -18.74
C GLU A 126 -7.64 27.42 -18.99
N THR A 127 -8.19 28.07 -20.01
CA THR A 127 -7.85 29.46 -20.35
C THR A 127 -8.32 30.50 -19.34
N ASP A 128 -9.34 30.19 -18.52
CA ASP A 128 -9.91 31.15 -17.56
C ASP A 128 -9.21 31.13 -16.19
N MET A 129 -8.47 30.06 -15.86
CA MET A 129 -7.63 30.00 -14.67
C MET A 129 -6.43 30.97 -14.74
N PHE A 130 -5.85 31.16 -15.93
CA PHE A 130 -4.68 32.03 -16.11
C PHE A 130 -4.99 33.53 -15.91
N LYS A 131 -6.21 33.98 -16.27
CA LYS A 131 -6.62 35.38 -16.07
C LYS A 131 -6.86 35.70 -14.59
N SER A 132 -7.39 34.75 -13.83
CA SER A 132 -7.60 34.90 -12.38
C SER A 132 -6.27 34.97 -11.62
N ALA A 133 -5.25 34.20 -12.04
CA ALA A 133 -3.92 34.23 -11.44
C ALA A 133 -3.17 35.56 -11.69
N SER A 134 -3.30 36.16 -12.88
CA SER A 134 -2.66 37.45 -13.18
C SER A 134 -3.31 38.60 -12.40
N HIS A 135 -4.62 38.55 -12.18
CA HIS A 135 -5.35 39.54 -11.40
C HIS A 135 -4.99 39.46 -9.90
N LEU A 136 -4.83 38.25 -9.37
CA LEU A 136 -4.41 38.03 -7.97
C LEU A 136 -2.98 38.56 -7.72
N ASN A 137 -2.07 38.39 -8.69
CA ASN A 137 -0.69 38.91 -8.60
C ASN A 137 -0.65 40.45 -8.60
N SER A 138 -1.49 41.09 -9.43
CA SER A 138 -1.65 42.56 -9.45
C SER A 138 -2.18 43.10 -8.12
N LEU A 139 -3.16 42.42 -7.53
CA LEU A 139 -3.74 42.78 -6.23
C LEU A 139 -2.73 42.61 -5.08
N MET A 140 -1.94 41.54 -5.09
CA MET A 140 -0.89 41.33 -4.09
C MET A 140 0.20 42.40 -4.18
N GLN A 141 0.62 42.80 -5.39
CA GLN A 141 1.60 43.88 -5.55
C GLN A 141 1.07 45.23 -5.07
N HIS A 142 -0.20 45.55 -5.34
CA HIS A 142 -0.83 46.76 -4.85
C HIS A 142 -0.89 46.78 -3.31
N TYR A 143 -1.25 45.65 -2.70
CA TYR A 143 -1.28 45.50 -1.24
C TYR A 143 0.11 45.64 -0.61
N PHE A 144 1.15 45.04 -1.21
CA PHE A 144 2.52 45.11 -0.71
C PHE A 144 3.08 46.54 -0.75
N ASN A 145 2.81 47.28 -1.83
CA ASN A 145 3.25 48.67 -1.99
C ASN A 145 2.51 49.65 -1.09
N THR A 146 1.25 49.34 -0.74
CA THR A 146 0.40 50.23 0.06
C THR A 146 0.67 50.08 1.56
N TYR A 147 0.99 48.87 2.03
CA TYR A 147 1.07 48.57 3.47
C TYR A 147 2.50 48.43 4.03
N TYR A 148 3.55 48.34 3.19
CA TYR A 148 4.95 48.23 3.64
C TYR A 148 5.93 49.28 3.08
N PRO A 149 5.62 50.60 3.10
CA PRO A 149 6.49 51.62 2.51
C PRO A 149 7.86 51.78 3.22
N LYS A 150 7.98 51.37 4.49
CA LYS A 150 9.23 51.49 5.28
C LYS A 150 10.30 50.43 4.98
N ILE A 151 9.95 49.33 4.30
CA ILE A 151 10.94 48.32 3.89
C ILE A 151 11.69 48.78 2.64
N ASN A 152 11.02 49.55 1.76
CA ASN A 152 11.61 50.00 0.51
C ASN A 152 12.65 51.13 0.70
N SER A 153 12.51 51.96 1.74
CA SER A 153 13.46 53.07 2.00
C SER A 153 14.75 52.64 2.71
N ARG A 154 14.78 51.49 3.40
CA ARG A 154 16.00 50.95 4.03
C ARG A 154 16.89 50.13 3.10
N ILE A 155 16.35 49.62 2.00
CA ILE A 155 17.14 48.89 0.99
C ILE A 155 18.03 49.86 0.19
N ASN A 156 17.62 51.12 0.03
CA ASN A 156 18.37 52.11 -0.78
C ASN A 156 19.59 52.73 -0.08
N TYR A 157 19.77 52.57 1.24
CA TYR A 157 20.86 53.22 1.98
C TYR A 157 22.09 52.31 2.25
N ILE A 158 22.09 51.05 1.82
CA ILE A 158 23.21 50.11 2.01
C ILE A 158 23.91 49.79 0.66
N THR A 159 23.87 50.72 -0.29
CA THR A 159 24.48 50.51 -1.62
C THR A 159 25.33 51.67 -2.09
N ILE A 160 26.28 52.12 -1.26
CA ILE A 160 27.42 52.92 -1.74
C ILE A 160 28.68 52.37 -1.07
N GLY A 161 29.27 51.36 -1.70
CA GLY A 161 30.48 50.69 -1.24
C GLY A 161 30.74 49.43 -2.05
N ARG A 162 31.34 49.62 -3.24
CA ARG A 162 31.96 48.61 -4.13
C ARG A 162 31.76 47.13 -3.74
N VAL A 163 30.71 46.50 -4.27
CA VAL A 163 30.66 45.05 -4.54
C VAL A 163 29.86 44.83 -5.82
N ASP A 164 30.40 45.25 -6.96
CA ASP A 164 29.76 45.04 -8.27
C ASP A 164 30.08 43.67 -8.90
N ILE A 165 30.77 42.77 -8.18
CA ILE A 165 31.05 41.40 -8.64
C ILE A 165 29.91 40.42 -8.28
N LEU A 166 28.97 40.82 -7.41
CA LEU A 166 27.90 39.93 -6.93
C LEU A 166 26.47 40.31 -7.38
N LYS A 167 26.27 41.33 -8.24
CA LYS A 167 24.90 41.82 -8.54
C LYS A 167 24.14 41.11 -9.68
N GLY A 168 24.75 40.17 -10.40
CA GLY A 168 24.07 39.46 -11.51
C GLY A 168 23.97 37.94 -11.36
N TYR A 169 24.87 37.34 -10.58
CA TYR A 169 25.03 35.89 -10.48
C TYR A 169 24.21 35.20 -9.37
N PRO A 170 24.05 35.74 -8.14
CA PRO A 170 23.44 34.96 -7.06
C PRO A 170 21.95 34.76 -7.26
N LEU A 171 21.22 35.70 -7.87
CA LEU A 171 19.79 35.54 -8.12
C LEU A 171 19.52 34.52 -9.24
N LYS A 172 20.31 34.53 -10.33
CA LYS A 172 20.20 33.54 -11.40
C LYS A 172 20.60 32.14 -10.91
N ILE A 173 21.62 32.05 -10.06
CA ILE A 173 22.04 30.79 -9.42
C ILE A 173 20.94 30.31 -8.44
N MET A 174 20.38 31.19 -7.60
CA MET A 174 19.28 30.84 -6.70
C MET A 174 18.02 30.39 -7.44
N LEU A 175 17.61 31.08 -8.51
CA LEU A 175 16.47 30.68 -9.34
C LEU A 175 16.70 29.33 -10.03
N LYS A 176 17.93 29.05 -10.48
CA LYS A 176 18.30 27.74 -11.04
C LYS A 176 18.28 26.66 -9.96
N ILE A 177 18.82 26.91 -8.76
CA ILE A 177 18.77 25.98 -7.62
C ILE A 177 17.31 25.73 -7.20
N LEU A 178 16.47 26.76 -7.16
CA LEU A 178 15.06 26.63 -6.84
C LEU A 178 14.31 25.83 -7.90
N TRP A 179 14.61 26.04 -9.19
CA TRP A 179 14.02 25.26 -10.28
C TRP A 179 14.47 23.80 -10.27
N ILE A 180 15.75 23.52 -9.97
CA ILE A 180 16.27 22.17 -9.69
C ILE A 180 15.48 21.52 -8.57
N PHE A 181 15.32 22.26 -7.47
CA PHE A 181 14.61 21.78 -6.30
C PHE A 181 13.14 21.48 -6.63
N CYS A 182 12.45 22.38 -7.36
CA CYS A 182 11.07 22.19 -7.79
C CYS A 182 10.90 21.03 -8.78
N PHE A 183 11.79 20.89 -9.78
CA PHE A 183 11.74 19.79 -10.74
C PHE A 183 11.98 18.45 -10.05
N PHE A 184 12.96 18.40 -9.14
CA PHE A 184 13.25 17.23 -8.31
C PHE A 184 12.07 16.88 -7.39
N PHE A 185 11.43 17.88 -6.76
CA PHE A 185 10.26 17.67 -5.92
C PHE A 185 9.04 17.20 -6.71
N LEU A 186 8.83 17.75 -7.92
CA LEU A 186 7.78 17.32 -8.84
C LEU A 186 7.99 15.86 -9.27
N PHE A 187 9.24 15.44 -9.51
CA PHE A 187 9.54 14.07 -9.89
C PHE A 187 9.41 13.07 -8.74
N ILE A 188 9.75 13.48 -7.50
CA ILE A 188 9.42 12.74 -6.27
C ILE A 188 7.90 12.54 -6.15
N LEU A 189 7.11 13.56 -6.48
CA LEU A 189 5.65 13.49 -6.46
C LEU A 189 5.07 12.57 -7.55
N LEU A 190 5.77 12.39 -8.68
CA LEU A 190 5.28 11.60 -9.82
C LEU A 190 5.43 10.08 -9.65
N ASN A 191 6.17 9.60 -8.64
CA ASN A 191 6.25 8.20 -8.15
C ASN A 191 5.85 7.09 -9.16
N ILE A 192 6.47 7.07 -10.34
CA ILE A 192 6.11 6.11 -11.39
C ILE A 192 6.61 4.73 -10.96
N PRO A 193 5.77 3.68 -10.95
CA PRO A 193 6.10 2.33 -10.45
C PRO A 193 6.99 1.54 -11.44
N PHE A 194 8.08 2.16 -11.91
CA PHE A 194 9.08 1.55 -12.79
C PHE A 194 9.88 0.43 -12.11
N GLU A 195 9.78 0.34 -10.78
CA GLU A 195 10.44 -0.67 -9.96
C GLU A 195 10.13 -2.06 -10.51
N HIS A 196 8.86 -2.44 -10.60
CA HIS A 196 8.47 -3.81 -10.89
C HIS A 196 8.97 -4.35 -12.24
N ILE A 197 9.05 -3.51 -13.29
CA ILE A 197 9.54 -3.88 -14.63
C ILE A 197 11.03 -4.25 -14.56
N PHE A 198 11.83 -3.40 -13.94
CA PHE A 198 13.28 -3.60 -13.84
C PHE A 198 13.61 -4.84 -13.00
N TYR A 199 12.84 -5.09 -11.94
CA TYR A 199 13.01 -6.29 -11.09
C TYR A 199 12.79 -7.60 -11.80
N SER A 200 11.78 -7.67 -12.66
CA SER A 200 11.53 -8.87 -13.45
C SER A 200 12.65 -9.15 -14.43
N GLY A 201 13.22 -8.10 -15.04
CA GLY A 201 14.43 -8.23 -15.86
C GLY A 201 15.63 -8.77 -15.07
N LEU A 202 15.90 -8.21 -13.88
CA LEU A 202 17.01 -8.62 -13.01
C LEU A 202 16.86 -10.04 -12.45
N THR A 203 15.67 -10.39 -11.97
CA THR A 203 15.37 -11.74 -11.49
C THR A 203 15.52 -12.77 -12.60
N ASN A 204 15.04 -12.48 -13.81
CA ASN A 204 15.30 -13.30 -14.99
C ASN A 204 16.78 -13.46 -15.27
N LEU A 205 17.53 -12.37 -15.31
CA LEU A 205 18.95 -12.39 -15.60
C LEU A 205 19.71 -13.23 -14.57
N THR A 206 19.45 -13.02 -13.28
CA THR A 206 20.10 -13.77 -12.19
C THR A 206 19.71 -15.25 -12.18
N ALA A 207 18.45 -15.58 -12.45
CA ALA A 207 17.97 -16.96 -12.57
C ALA A 207 18.58 -17.67 -13.79
N ASN A 208 18.74 -16.97 -14.93
CA ASN A 208 19.37 -17.52 -16.13
C ASN A 208 20.88 -17.71 -15.96
N LEU A 209 21.54 -16.82 -15.23
CA LEU A 209 22.97 -16.91 -14.94
C LEU A 209 23.31 -17.89 -13.80
N ASN A 210 22.32 -18.58 -13.22
CA ASN A 210 22.49 -19.50 -12.07
C ASN A 210 23.30 -18.90 -10.90
N LEU A 211 23.26 -17.57 -10.73
CA LEU A 211 24.11 -16.87 -9.74
C LEU A 211 23.73 -17.21 -8.30
N LYS A 212 22.52 -17.72 -8.09
CA LYS A 212 22.03 -18.20 -6.79
C LYS A 212 21.27 -19.49 -7.06
N LYS A 213 21.79 -20.62 -6.54
CA LYS A 213 21.01 -21.86 -6.52
C LYS A 213 19.79 -21.60 -5.66
N ASP A 214 18.59 -21.69 -6.23
CA ASP A 214 17.34 -21.47 -5.50
C ASP A 214 17.29 -22.45 -4.32
N SER A 215 17.61 -21.95 -3.13
CA SER A 215 17.54 -22.72 -1.90
C SER A 215 16.11 -22.66 -1.41
N PHE A 216 15.37 -23.73 -1.67
CA PHE A 216 14.04 -23.91 -1.11
C PHE A 216 14.14 -24.78 0.14
N SER A 217 13.44 -24.36 1.19
CA SER A 217 13.52 -24.95 2.52
C SER A 217 13.20 -26.45 2.50
N LYS A 218 14.04 -27.25 3.16
CA LYS A 218 13.78 -28.69 3.35
C LYS A 218 12.64 -28.95 4.32
N ASP A 219 12.22 -27.93 5.06
CA ASP A 219 11.17 -27.99 6.07
C ASP A 219 9.76 -27.87 5.47
N ILE A 220 9.65 -27.73 4.14
CA ILE A 220 8.38 -27.63 3.43
C ILE A 220 8.17 -28.90 2.62
N ALA A 221 6.94 -29.43 2.68
CA ALA A 221 6.42 -30.44 1.76
C ALA A 221 5.11 -29.93 1.15
N ILE A 222 4.82 -30.35 -0.07
CA ILE A 222 3.66 -29.94 -0.84
C ILE A 222 2.93 -31.21 -1.27
N ILE A 223 1.62 -31.24 -1.07
CA ILE A 223 0.75 -32.32 -1.49
C ILE A 223 -0.25 -31.77 -2.50
N THR A 224 -0.20 -32.29 -3.72
CA THR A 224 -1.27 -32.05 -4.69
C THR A 224 -2.42 -33.01 -4.41
N LEU A 225 -3.63 -32.47 -4.27
CA LEU A 225 -4.87 -33.22 -4.34
C LEU A 225 -5.29 -33.35 -5.80
N ASP A 226 -5.60 -34.58 -6.23
CA ASP A 226 -6.10 -34.81 -7.59
C ASP A 226 -7.54 -34.26 -7.72
N GLU A 227 -8.05 -34.11 -8.94
CA GLU A 227 -9.36 -33.49 -9.23
C GLU A 227 -10.49 -34.05 -8.37
N LYS A 228 -10.55 -35.39 -8.22
CA LYS A 228 -11.60 -36.05 -7.43
C LYS A 228 -11.61 -35.59 -5.98
N GLN A 229 -10.44 -35.44 -5.37
CA GLN A 229 -10.29 -35.02 -3.98
C GLN A 229 -10.41 -33.51 -3.80
N TYR A 230 -10.26 -32.74 -4.88
CA TYR A 230 -10.38 -31.28 -4.87
C TYR A 230 -11.73 -30.75 -5.36
N ASP A 231 -12.57 -31.58 -6.01
CA ASP A 231 -13.85 -31.15 -6.54
C ASP A 231 -14.67 -30.46 -5.44
N LYS A 232 -14.97 -29.17 -5.66
CA LYS A 232 -15.71 -28.33 -4.72
C LYS A 232 -17.12 -28.90 -4.47
N ASN A 233 -17.62 -29.72 -5.40
CA ASN A 233 -18.91 -30.38 -5.33
C ASN A 233 -18.84 -31.78 -4.70
N ASP A 234 -17.64 -32.36 -4.48
CA ASP A 234 -17.53 -33.65 -3.82
C ASP A 234 -17.90 -33.53 -2.34
N LYS A 235 -18.98 -34.22 -1.96
CA LYS A 235 -19.48 -34.29 -0.59
C LYS A 235 -18.48 -34.96 0.35
N ASN A 236 -17.61 -35.83 -0.17
CA ASN A 236 -16.69 -36.65 0.59
C ASN A 236 -15.31 -35.98 0.77
N ARG A 237 -15.09 -34.77 0.24
CA ARG A 237 -13.78 -34.08 0.36
C ARG A 237 -13.32 -33.89 1.81
N ARG A 238 -14.25 -33.64 2.75
CA ARG A 238 -13.91 -33.47 4.18
C ARG A 238 -13.45 -34.78 4.83
N GLU A 239 -13.98 -35.93 4.40
CA GLU A 239 -13.47 -37.25 4.78
C GLU A 239 -12.02 -37.42 4.29
N ASN A 240 -11.75 -37.10 3.03
CA ASN A 240 -10.41 -37.18 2.45
C ASN A 240 -9.40 -36.28 3.19
N TYR A 241 -9.81 -35.07 3.60
CA TYR A 241 -9.00 -34.16 4.40
C TYR A 241 -8.77 -34.70 5.81
N ALA A 242 -9.81 -35.26 6.44
CA ALA A 242 -9.70 -35.87 7.77
C ALA A 242 -8.70 -37.04 7.78
N ARG A 243 -8.76 -37.91 6.77
CA ARG A 243 -7.77 -38.99 6.57
C ARG A 243 -6.37 -38.40 6.43
N LEU A 244 -6.18 -37.40 5.56
CA LEU A 244 -4.87 -36.76 5.34
C LEU A 244 -4.30 -36.14 6.61
N ILE A 245 -5.12 -35.45 7.39
CA ILE A 245 -4.72 -34.86 8.66
C ILE A 245 -4.22 -35.94 9.62
N ARG A 246 -4.96 -37.06 9.78
CA ARG A 246 -4.53 -38.17 10.64
C ARG A 246 -3.21 -38.77 10.18
N TYR A 247 -3.07 -39.03 8.88
CA TYR A 247 -1.83 -39.56 8.30
C TYR A 247 -0.63 -38.64 8.57
N LEU A 248 -0.79 -37.34 8.33
CA LEU A 248 0.29 -36.36 8.52
C LEU A 248 0.61 -36.12 9.99
N ALA A 249 -0.38 -36.18 10.87
CA ALA A 249 -0.19 -36.14 12.32
C ALA A 249 0.61 -37.35 12.82
N ASP A 250 0.30 -38.56 12.33
CA ASP A 250 1.08 -39.77 12.62
C ASP A 250 2.51 -39.68 12.07
N ALA A 251 2.68 -39.04 10.92
CA ALA A 251 3.97 -38.72 10.33
C ALA A 251 4.72 -37.60 11.08
N LYS A 252 4.11 -37.02 12.13
CA LYS A 252 4.65 -35.93 12.96
C LYS A 252 4.94 -34.67 12.14
N ALA A 253 4.10 -34.36 11.15
CA ALA A 253 4.08 -33.05 10.52
C ALA A 253 3.88 -31.98 11.61
N LYS A 254 4.56 -30.84 11.49
CA LYS A 254 4.46 -29.79 12.51
C LYS A 254 3.27 -28.86 12.25
N VAL A 255 3.07 -28.51 10.98
CA VAL A 255 1.97 -27.68 10.51
C VAL A 255 1.42 -28.28 9.23
N ILE A 256 0.11 -28.38 9.11
CA ILE A 256 -0.61 -28.76 7.90
C ILE A 256 -1.41 -27.55 7.43
N VAL A 257 -1.24 -27.16 6.18
CA VAL A 257 -1.90 -26.01 5.56
C VAL A 257 -2.75 -26.51 4.40
N PHE A 258 -4.03 -26.23 4.43
CA PHE A 258 -4.97 -26.56 3.36
C PHE A 258 -5.30 -25.28 2.59
N ASP A 259 -4.78 -25.16 1.36
CA ASP A 259 -5.09 -24.07 0.42
C ASP A 259 -6.44 -24.28 -0.26
N MET A 260 -7.49 -24.30 0.57
CA MET A 260 -8.86 -24.58 0.17
C MET A 260 -9.85 -24.08 1.20
N VAL A 261 -11.05 -23.88 0.72
CA VAL A 261 -12.15 -23.27 1.44
C VAL A 261 -13.16 -24.35 1.80
N LEU A 262 -13.57 -24.37 3.07
CA LEU A 262 -14.70 -25.18 3.51
C LEU A 262 -15.99 -24.38 3.27
N SER A 263 -16.81 -24.84 2.32
CA SER A 263 -18.12 -24.25 2.03
C SER A 263 -19.24 -25.19 2.49
N GLY A 264 -20.29 -24.61 3.08
CA GLY A 264 -21.51 -25.28 3.53
C GLY A 264 -21.32 -26.27 4.69
N HIS A 265 -22.41 -26.88 5.15
CA HIS A 265 -22.35 -28.06 6.03
C HIS A 265 -21.96 -29.32 5.25
N SER A 266 -21.40 -30.31 5.92
CA SER A 266 -21.17 -31.65 5.34
C SER A 266 -21.38 -32.73 6.41
N ASP A 267 -21.85 -33.90 5.98
CA ASP A 267 -22.04 -35.06 6.86
C ASP A 267 -20.73 -35.55 7.51
N TYR A 268 -19.58 -35.13 6.95
CA TYR A 268 -18.23 -35.48 7.41
C TYR A 268 -17.58 -34.44 8.33
N ASP A 269 -18.32 -33.40 8.76
CA ASP A 269 -17.80 -32.33 9.62
C ASP A 269 -17.25 -32.88 10.94
N LEU A 270 -18.00 -33.80 11.55
CA LEU A 270 -17.58 -34.45 12.79
C LEU A 270 -16.28 -35.24 12.59
N GLU A 271 -16.11 -35.91 11.45
CA GLU A 271 -14.89 -36.66 11.18
C GLU A 271 -13.68 -35.73 11.00
N LEU A 272 -13.87 -34.62 10.27
CA LEU A 272 -12.84 -33.60 10.07
C LEU A 272 -12.44 -32.95 11.41
N ILE A 273 -13.41 -32.57 12.24
CA ILE A 273 -13.20 -32.04 13.59
C ILE A 273 -12.37 -33.04 14.42
N ASN A 274 -12.77 -34.32 14.45
CA ASN A 274 -12.05 -35.35 15.18
C ASN A 274 -10.62 -35.54 14.68
N ALA A 275 -10.37 -35.40 13.38
CA ALA A 275 -9.03 -35.47 12.81
C ALA A 275 -8.17 -34.26 13.22
N VAL A 276 -8.72 -33.05 13.25
CA VAL A 276 -8.02 -31.85 13.71
C VAL A 276 -7.66 -31.96 15.21
N GLU A 277 -8.60 -32.42 16.04
CA GLU A 277 -8.32 -32.69 17.46
C GLU A 277 -7.22 -33.73 17.64
N TYR A 278 -7.25 -34.80 16.83
CA TYR A 278 -6.23 -35.82 16.84
C TYR A 278 -4.85 -35.24 16.48
N ALA A 279 -4.77 -34.42 15.43
CA ALA A 279 -3.55 -33.72 15.04
C ALA A 279 -3.03 -32.82 16.16
N LYS A 280 -3.91 -32.03 16.79
CA LYS A 280 -3.58 -31.18 17.94
C LYS A 280 -3.01 -31.99 19.10
N LYS A 281 -3.62 -33.13 19.45
CA LYS A 281 -3.11 -34.07 20.48
C LYS A 281 -1.72 -34.64 20.14
N LYS A 282 -1.38 -34.77 18.86
CA LYS A 282 -0.05 -35.17 18.37
C LYS A 282 0.95 -34.02 18.27
N GLY A 283 0.53 -32.78 18.56
CA GLY A 283 1.37 -31.59 18.43
C GLY A 283 1.49 -31.06 17.00
N THR A 284 0.54 -31.41 16.14
CA THR A 284 0.44 -30.94 14.76
C THR A 284 -0.63 -29.85 14.67
N HIS A 285 -0.28 -28.69 14.11
CA HIS A 285 -1.23 -27.61 13.86
C HIS A 285 -1.89 -27.79 12.48
N THR A 286 -3.17 -27.39 12.35
CA THR A 286 -3.89 -27.46 11.07
C THR A 286 -4.48 -26.09 10.73
N LEU A 287 -4.19 -25.61 9.51
CA LEU A 287 -4.63 -24.33 8.96
C LEU A 287 -5.49 -24.55 7.72
N PHE A 288 -6.54 -23.74 7.55
CA PHE A 288 -7.37 -23.70 6.34
C PHE A 288 -7.57 -22.27 5.84
N VAL A 289 -7.91 -22.15 4.56
CA VAL A 289 -8.16 -20.85 3.92
C VAL A 289 -9.58 -20.34 4.19
N LEU A 290 -9.67 -19.05 4.55
CA LEU A 290 -10.91 -18.29 4.69
C LEU A 290 -11.26 -17.54 3.39
N THR A 291 -12.54 -17.59 3.00
CA THR A 291 -13.14 -16.67 2.02
C THR A 291 -14.14 -15.78 2.75
N GLY A 292 -13.80 -14.51 2.96
CA GLY A 292 -14.42 -13.58 3.92
C GLY A 292 -15.93 -13.34 3.90
N LYS A 293 -16.74 -14.01 3.07
CA LYS A 293 -18.21 -13.87 3.05
C LYS A 293 -18.99 -15.06 3.60
N GLU A 294 -18.45 -16.28 3.49
CA GLU A 294 -19.18 -17.52 3.82
C GLU A 294 -18.24 -18.56 4.44
N ASN A 295 -17.53 -18.18 5.50
CA ASN A 295 -16.77 -19.17 6.25
C ASN A 295 -17.74 -19.90 7.17
N TYR A 296 -18.23 -21.04 6.69
CA TYR A 296 -18.83 -22.03 7.55
C TYR A 296 -17.71 -22.64 8.41
N ILE A 297 -17.41 -21.97 9.52
CA ILE A 297 -16.59 -22.47 10.60
C ILE A 297 -17.47 -22.33 11.83
N GLU A 298 -18.17 -23.42 12.18
CA GLU A 298 -18.88 -23.48 13.45
C GLU A 298 -17.88 -23.32 14.61
N ASP A 299 -18.34 -22.85 15.76
CA ASP A 299 -17.53 -22.73 16.99
C ASP A 299 -16.78 -24.04 17.30
N LYS A 300 -17.39 -25.19 16.98
CA LYS A 300 -16.80 -26.53 17.12
C LYS A 300 -15.49 -26.73 16.35
N PHE A 301 -15.34 -26.14 15.17
CA PHE A 301 -14.08 -26.20 14.43
C PHE A 301 -13.01 -25.42 15.17
N THR A 302 -13.31 -24.21 15.62
CA THR A 302 -12.38 -23.37 16.40
C THR A 302 -11.94 -24.09 17.69
N ASP A 303 -12.89 -24.72 18.41
CA ASP A 303 -12.62 -25.47 19.64
C ASP A 303 -11.66 -26.66 19.40
N ALA A 304 -11.82 -27.36 18.28
CA ALA A 304 -10.94 -28.45 17.86
C ALA A 304 -9.48 -27.99 17.60
N GLY A 305 -9.25 -26.68 17.48
CA GLY A 305 -7.96 -26.09 17.15
C GLY A 305 -7.79 -25.77 15.67
N PHE A 306 -8.90 -25.58 14.95
CA PHE A 306 -8.90 -25.07 13.60
C PHE A 306 -8.50 -23.59 13.62
N GLU A 307 -7.35 -23.26 13.03
CA GLU A 307 -6.97 -21.88 12.76
C GLU A 307 -7.25 -21.61 11.27
N ALA A 308 -7.92 -20.51 10.97
CA ALA A 308 -8.32 -20.18 9.63
C ALA A 308 -7.86 -18.77 9.27
N ASP A 309 -7.26 -18.64 8.10
CA ASP A 309 -6.62 -17.40 7.65
C ASP A 309 -6.82 -17.20 6.16
N PHE A 310 -6.54 -16.01 5.65
CA PHE A 310 -6.71 -15.77 4.22
C PHE A 310 -5.50 -16.27 3.42
N ALA A 311 -5.78 -16.73 2.20
CA ALA A 311 -4.79 -16.94 1.14
C ALA A 311 -5.16 -15.99 0.00
N CYS A 312 -4.37 -14.92 -0.13
CA CYS A 312 -4.52 -13.98 -1.24
C CYS A 312 -3.16 -13.85 -1.94
N TYR A 313 -3.23 -13.59 -3.23
CA TYR A 313 -2.09 -13.16 -4.03
C TYR A 313 -2.56 -12.02 -4.89
N THR A 314 -1.73 -10.99 -5.03
CA THR A 314 -1.99 -9.95 -6.02
C THR A 314 -1.27 -10.31 -7.30
N GLU A 315 -1.98 -10.24 -8.43
CA GLU A 315 -1.45 -10.63 -9.73
C GLU A 315 -0.10 -9.96 -9.99
N SER A 316 0.90 -10.78 -10.26
CA SER A 316 2.17 -10.27 -10.73
C SER A 316 2.06 -10.00 -12.22
N ARG A 317 2.05 -8.72 -12.60
CA ARG A 317 2.26 -8.33 -14.01
C ARG A 317 3.63 -8.77 -14.55
N PHE A 318 4.52 -9.25 -13.70
CA PHE A 318 5.94 -9.36 -13.99
C PHE A 318 6.53 -10.75 -13.70
N GLY A 319 5.68 -11.76 -13.51
CA GLY A 319 5.97 -13.19 -13.68
C GLY A 319 6.96 -13.87 -12.71
N HIS A 320 7.87 -13.15 -12.06
CA HIS A 320 8.93 -13.73 -11.19
C HIS A 320 8.86 -13.29 -9.73
N VAL A 321 8.07 -12.24 -9.48
CA VAL A 321 7.90 -11.65 -8.15
C VAL A 321 6.43 -11.53 -7.89
N VAL A 322 5.94 -12.10 -6.78
CA VAL A 322 4.53 -12.00 -6.40
C VAL A 322 4.41 -11.15 -5.15
N LYS A 323 3.44 -10.24 -5.16
CA LYS A 323 3.03 -9.52 -3.97
C LYS A 323 2.09 -10.43 -3.17
N ILE A 324 2.42 -10.65 -1.91
CA ILE A 324 1.63 -11.49 -1.01
C ILE A 324 1.20 -10.65 0.17
N PRO A 325 -0.11 -10.40 0.34
CA PRO A 325 -0.65 -9.85 1.56
C PRO A 325 -0.26 -10.74 2.74
N VAL A 326 0.37 -10.18 3.76
CA VAL A 326 0.76 -10.91 4.98
C VAL A 326 -0.02 -10.47 6.22
N ARG A 327 -0.53 -9.24 6.20
CA ARG A 327 -1.39 -8.65 7.23
C ARG A 327 -2.45 -7.79 6.58
N VAL A 328 -3.69 -7.95 7.02
CA VAL A 328 -4.84 -7.14 6.62
C VAL A 328 -5.44 -6.55 7.89
N ILE A 329 -5.65 -5.23 7.91
CA ILE A 329 -6.38 -4.55 8.98
C ILE A 329 -7.76 -4.22 8.43
N LYS A 330 -8.78 -4.90 8.96
CA LYS A 330 -10.18 -4.67 8.62
C LYS A 330 -10.75 -3.48 9.38
N ASP A 331 -11.91 -3.02 8.92
CA ASP A 331 -12.75 -2.10 9.67
C ASP A 331 -12.97 -2.58 11.11
N GLY A 332 -12.88 -1.66 12.07
CA GLY A 332 -12.89 -1.99 13.50
C GLY A 332 -11.56 -2.53 14.04
N PHE A 333 -10.45 -2.32 13.34
CA PHE A 333 -9.09 -2.69 13.75
C PHE A 333 -8.85 -4.20 13.93
N LYS A 334 -9.70 -5.05 13.35
CA LYS A 334 -9.47 -6.50 13.36
C LYS A 334 -8.28 -6.82 12.46
N ILE A 335 -7.21 -7.32 13.06
CA ILE A 335 -6.00 -7.73 12.33
C ILE A 335 -6.14 -9.19 11.94
N GLN A 336 -5.98 -9.47 10.65
CA GLN A 336 -5.90 -10.82 10.11
C GLN A 336 -4.53 -11.02 9.46
N TYR A 337 -3.97 -12.23 9.57
CA TYR A 337 -2.70 -12.59 8.95
C TYR A 337 -2.94 -13.57 7.80
N SER A 338 -1.99 -13.62 6.88
CA SER A 338 -2.02 -14.64 5.82
C SER A 338 -1.76 -16.02 6.38
N ILE A 339 -2.28 -17.03 5.69
CA ILE A 339 -2.08 -18.43 6.05
C ILE A 339 -0.59 -18.81 6.02
N ALA A 340 0.20 -18.31 5.05
CA ALA A 340 1.65 -18.52 5.02
C ALA A 340 2.34 -17.94 6.26
N PHE A 341 1.98 -16.72 6.66
CA PHE A 341 2.58 -16.08 7.83
C PHE A 341 2.25 -16.84 9.13
N ASN A 342 0.99 -17.26 9.29
CA ASN A 342 0.58 -18.07 10.43
C ASN A 342 1.18 -19.48 10.42
N ALA A 343 1.37 -20.10 9.25
CA ALA A 343 2.09 -21.37 9.14
C ALA A 343 3.51 -21.27 9.69
N VAL A 344 4.24 -20.19 9.33
CA VAL A 344 5.60 -19.93 9.83
C VAL A 344 5.59 -19.62 11.33
N LYS A 345 4.64 -18.81 11.82
CA LYS A 345 4.46 -18.54 13.26
C LYS A 345 4.33 -19.83 14.06
N LEU A 346 3.43 -20.72 13.64
CA LEU A 346 3.17 -22.00 14.32
C LEU A 346 4.35 -22.97 14.19
N TYR A 347 4.96 -23.04 13.01
CA TYR A 347 6.15 -23.84 12.79
C TYR A 347 7.31 -23.43 13.69
N ILE A 348 7.47 -22.14 13.95
CA ILE A 348 8.54 -21.62 14.82
C ILE A 348 8.14 -21.67 16.30
N GLY A 349 6.84 -21.68 16.59
CA GLY A 349 6.29 -21.54 17.94
C GLY A 349 6.49 -20.12 18.48
N GLY A 350 6.37 -19.12 17.62
CA GLY A 350 6.63 -17.72 17.96
C GLY A 350 5.38 -16.89 18.27
N LYS A 351 5.59 -15.71 18.89
CA LYS A 351 4.56 -14.67 19.01
C LYS A 351 4.75 -13.64 17.91
N ILE A 352 3.65 -13.09 17.40
CA ILE A 352 3.68 -11.97 16.46
C ILE A 352 3.79 -10.68 17.26
N ASN A 353 4.81 -9.89 16.97
CA ASN A 353 4.92 -8.51 17.45
C ASN A 353 4.67 -7.57 16.26
N PRO A 354 3.45 -7.05 16.07
CA PRO A 354 3.16 -6.11 15.01
C PRO A 354 3.75 -4.75 15.39
N LYS A 355 4.82 -4.35 14.70
CA LYS A 355 5.21 -2.94 14.60
C LYS A 355 4.66 -2.40 13.27
N ASP A 356 4.55 -1.08 13.15
CA ASP A 356 3.84 -0.43 12.03
C ASP A 356 4.29 -0.96 10.66
N ASP A 357 5.59 -1.09 10.44
CA ASP A 357 6.23 -1.51 9.19
C ASP A 357 7.00 -2.85 9.27
N ILE A 358 7.07 -3.46 10.45
CA ILE A 358 7.81 -4.70 10.69
C ILE A 358 6.91 -5.70 11.40
N LEU A 359 6.75 -6.88 10.80
CA LEU A 359 6.23 -8.05 11.50
C LEU A 359 7.39 -8.88 12.02
N GLU A 360 7.47 -9.05 13.33
CA GLU A 360 8.48 -9.90 13.96
C GLU A 360 7.83 -11.16 14.52
N ILE A 361 8.33 -12.32 14.10
CA ILE A 361 8.05 -13.61 14.72
C ILE A 361 9.17 -13.87 15.73
N ILE A 362 8.83 -13.77 17.01
CA ILE A 362 9.76 -14.00 18.12
C ILE A 362 9.63 -15.47 18.52
N PRO A 363 10.58 -16.36 18.16
CA PRO A 363 10.53 -17.77 18.54
C PRO A 363 10.58 -17.93 20.06
N LYS A 364 9.87 -18.94 20.57
CA LYS A 364 9.90 -19.30 21.99
C LYS A 364 11.29 -19.72 22.50
N ASN A 365 12.16 -20.22 21.62
CA ASN A 365 13.46 -20.82 21.99
C ASN A 365 14.67 -19.93 21.63
N GLU A 366 14.53 -18.60 21.65
CA GLU A 366 15.60 -17.60 21.38
C GLU A 366 16.40 -17.82 20.08
N LYS A 367 15.89 -18.62 19.15
CA LYS A 367 16.44 -18.67 17.80
C LYS A 367 16.25 -17.30 17.15
N LYS A 368 17.07 -16.98 16.16
CA LYS A 368 17.01 -15.70 15.44
C LYS A 368 15.56 -15.27 15.15
N ASN A 369 15.19 -14.05 15.53
CA ASN A 369 13.87 -13.48 15.22
C ASN A 369 13.69 -13.38 13.70
N ILE A 370 12.56 -13.83 13.18
CA ILE A 370 12.20 -13.58 11.78
C ILE A 370 11.56 -12.20 11.73
N ARG A 371 12.29 -11.24 11.19
CA ARG A 371 11.78 -9.90 10.90
C ARG A 371 11.32 -9.88 9.46
N VAL A 372 10.11 -9.40 9.23
CA VAL A 372 9.50 -9.24 7.91
C VAL A 372 9.20 -7.76 7.73
N GLN A 373 9.95 -7.14 6.84
CA GLN A 373 9.70 -5.75 6.47
C GLN A 373 8.52 -5.71 5.51
N LEU A 374 7.50 -4.94 5.86
CA LEU A 374 6.28 -4.79 5.08
C LEU A 374 6.47 -3.70 4.02
N LEU A 375 5.82 -3.87 2.88
CA LEU A 375 5.62 -2.75 1.96
C LEU A 375 4.74 -1.70 2.63
N GLU A 376 4.91 -0.43 2.22
CA GLU A 376 4.02 0.65 2.67
C GLU A 376 2.58 0.25 2.36
N PRO A 377 1.64 0.42 3.32
CA PRO A 377 0.27 0.00 3.11
C PRO A 377 -0.32 0.82 1.98
N GLU A 378 -0.70 0.16 0.90
CA GLU A 378 -1.44 0.77 -0.18
C GLU A 378 -2.94 0.57 0.12
N ILE A 379 -3.75 1.63 -0.01
CA ILE A 379 -5.21 1.52 -0.09
C ILE A 379 -5.52 1.07 -1.52
N ILE A 380 -5.25 -0.19 -1.84
CA ILE A 380 -5.39 -0.73 -3.19
C ILE A 380 -6.84 -1.17 -3.40
N ARG A 381 -7.42 -0.78 -4.54
CA ARG A 381 -8.47 -1.61 -5.17
C ARG A 381 -7.82 -2.90 -5.65
N ILE A 382 -7.83 -3.96 -4.86
CA ILE A 382 -7.23 -5.24 -5.26
C ILE A 382 -7.82 -5.64 -6.62
N PRO A 383 -7.01 -5.72 -7.68
CA PRO A 383 -7.42 -6.37 -8.91
C PRO A 383 -7.35 -7.88 -8.63
N GLY A 384 -8.49 -8.48 -8.29
CA GLY A 384 -8.59 -9.91 -8.00
C GLY A 384 -9.65 -10.20 -6.93
N ASN A 385 -10.40 -11.28 -7.14
CA ASN A 385 -11.45 -11.75 -6.22
C ASN A 385 -10.85 -12.40 -4.95
N CYS A 386 -9.99 -11.72 -4.18
CA CYS A 386 -9.69 -12.24 -2.85
C CYS A 386 -10.86 -11.93 -1.91
N ALA A 387 -11.75 -12.90 -1.73
CA ALA A 387 -12.95 -12.76 -0.91
C ALA A 387 -12.68 -12.36 0.55
N ALA A 388 -11.45 -12.55 1.04
CA ALA A 388 -11.06 -12.19 2.39
C ALA A 388 -10.74 -10.70 2.58
N ILE A 389 -10.50 -9.95 1.50
CA ILE A 389 -10.08 -8.55 1.58
C ILE A 389 -11.17 -7.64 0.99
N GLU A 390 -11.59 -6.67 1.79
CA GLU A 390 -12.62 -5.69 1.43
C GLU A 390 -11.97 -4.39 0.91
N LYS A 391 -12.78 -3.52 0.30
CA LYS A 391 -12.30 -2.32 -0.40
C LYS A 391 -11.56 -1.34 0.51
N ASP A 392 -11.98 -1.27 1.78
CA ASP A 392 -11.48 -0.30 2.76
C ASP A 392 -10.44 -0.92 3.72
N ASP A 393 -10.12 -2.20 3.53
CA ASP A 393 -9.09 -2.90 4.31
C ASP A 393 -7.70 -2.32 4.01
N LYS A 394 -6.89 -2.12 5.07
CA LYS A 394 -5.47 -1.76 4.90
C LYS A 394 -4.63 -3.02 4.76
N ILE A 395 -3.95 -3.14 3.63
CA ILE A 395 -3.20 -4.34 3.28
C ILE A 395 -1.70 -4.06 3.44
N TYR A 396 -1.02 -4.96 4.12
CA TYR A 396 0.43 -4.99 4.20
C TYR A 396 0.93 -6.21 3.45
N GLU A 397 1.71 -5.96 2.41
CA GLU A 397 2.22 -6.98 1.52
C GLU A 397 3.72 -7.19 1.71
N ILE A 398 4.20 -8.34 1.25
CA ILE A 398 5.62 -8.58 0.97
C ILE A 398 5.79 -8.91 -0.51
N LEU A 399 6.96 -8.62 -1.06
CA LEU A 399 7.36 -9.10 -2.38
C LEU A 399 8.16 -10.38 -2.21
N ILE A 400 7.70 -11.48 -2.79
CA ILE A 400 8.44 -12.74 -2.76
C ILE A 400 9.00 -13.05 -4.15
N ARG A 401 10.17 -13.67 -4.19
CA ARG A 401 10.69 -14.30 -5.41
C ARG A 401 10.07 -15.69 -5.54
N ILE A 402 9.50 -15.99 -6.69
CA ILE A 402 8.95 -17.32 -7.00
C ILE A 402 10.13 -18.27 -7.25
N SER A 403 10.13 -19.45 -6.60
CA SER A 403 11.17 -20.47 -6.84
C SER A 403 10.99 -21.12 -8.20
N SER A 404 12.03 -21.70 -8.79
CA SER A 404 11.87 -22.45 -10.06
C SER A 404 10.83 -23.59 -9.97
N THR A 405 10.13 -23.91 -11.06
CA THR A 405 9.12 -25.00 -11.04
C THR A 405 9.79 -26.34 -10.74
N ASN A 406 11.03 -26.55 -11.22
CA ASN A 406 11.80 -27.75 -10.93
C ASN A 406 12.12 -27.90 -9.44
N THR A 407 12.49 -26.80 -8.78
CA THR A 407 12.76 -26.80 -7.34
C THR A 407 11.50 -27.12 -6.55
N LEU A 408 10.36 -26.56 -6.96
CA LEU A 408 9.10 -26.66 -6.23
C LEU A 408 8.44 -28.03 -6.41
N ARG A 409 8.55 -28.63 -7.61
CA ARG A 409 7.99 -29.94 -7.98
C ARG A 409 8.99 -31.09 -7.86
N ASP A 410 10.06 -30.93 -7.09
CA ASP A 410 11.02 -32.00 -6.79
C ASP A 410 10.33 -33.13 -6.01
N ASN A 411 10.49 -34.38 -6.46
CA ASN A 411 9.86 -35.59 -5.90
C ASN A 411 10.19 -35.84 -4.40
N ASN A 412 11.19 -35.15 -3.84
CA ASN A 412 11.51 -35.24 -2.41
C ASN A 412 10.65 -34.33 -1.53
N ARG A 413 9.90 -33.40 -2.13
CA ARG A 413 9.07 -32.42 -1.41
C ARG A 413 7.66 -32.30 -1.95
N HIS A 414 7.45 -32.61 -3.22
CA HIS A 414 6.15 -32.56 -3.87
C HIS A 414 5.62 -33.98 -4.07
N PHE A 415 4.44 -34.23 -3.52
CA PHE A 415 3.79 -35.53 -3.49
C PHE A 415 2.39 -35.40 -4.08
N ASN A 416 1.91 -36.43 -4.76
CA ASN A 416 0.48 -36.51 -5.08
C ASN A 416 -0.24 -37.20 -3.92
N TYR A 417 -1.51 -36.86 -3.73
CA TYR A 417 -2.35 -37.47 -2.70
C TYR A 417 -2.46 -38.99 -2.87
N SER A 418 -2.60 -39.44 -4.12
CA SER A 418 -2.64 -40.86 -4.51
C SER A 418 -1.39 -41.63 -4.08
N ASP A 419 -0.21 -41.00 -4.10
CA ASP A 419 1.04 -41.62 -3.64
C ASP A 419 1.06 -41.86 -2.11
N ILE A 420 0.24 -41.13 -1.35
CA ILE A 420 0.15 -41.24 0.12
C ILE A 420 -0.78 -42.38 0.54
N TYR A 421 -1.82 -42.63 -0.27
CA TYR A 421 -2.90 -43.58 0.03
C TYR A 421 -2.91 -44.83 -0.82
N ASN A 422 -1.82 -45.10 -1.53
CA ASN A 422 -1.71 -46.33 -2.28
C ASN A 422 -1.67 -47.53 -1.30
N GLU A 423 -2.76 -48.28 -1.24
CA GLU A 423 -2.95 -49.45 -0.36
C GLU A 423 -1.91 -50.56 -0.63
N ASP A 424 -1.28 -50.55 -1.81
CA ASP A 424 -0.25 -51.51 -2.20
C ASP A 424 1.15 -51.17 -1.65
N ILE A 425 1.32 -50.02 -0.98
CA ILE A 425 2.62 -49.64 -0.40
C ILE A 425 2.95 -50.54 0.79
N LYS A 426 4.05 -51.30 0.66
CA LYS A 426 4.55 -52.13 1.76
C LYS A 426 4.96 -51.27 2.95
N GLN A 427 4.74 -51.75 4.16
CA GLN A 427 5.00 -51.02 5.42
C GLN A 427 6.37 -50.28 5.48
N PRO A 428 7.51 -50.85 5.03
CA PRO A 428 8.80 -50.15 5.07
C PRO A 428 8.85 -48.91 4.16
N GLU A 429 8.11 -48.93 3.06
CA GLU A 429 8.01 -47.80 2.13
C GLU A 429 7.05 -46.73 2.68
N ALA A 430 5.96 -47.15 3.31
CA ALA A 430 5.04 -46.25 4.01
C ALA A 430 5.75 -45.49 5.15
N ASP A 431 6.59 -46.17 5.94
CA ASP A 431 7.36 -45.53 7.01
C ASP A 431 8.40 -44.54 6.46
N LYS A 432 9.07 -44.89 5.35
CA LYS A 432 9.96 -43.97 4.63
C LYS A 432 9.22 -42.74 4.11
N LEU A 433 7.99 -42.91 3.61
CA LEU A 433 7.16 -41.81 3.15
C LEU A 433 6.74 -40.91 4.32
N LYS A 434 6.28 -41.47 5.44
CA LYS A 434 5.98 -40.71 6.67
C LYS A 434 7.18 -39.92 7.17
N ALA A 435 8.38 -40.50 7.12
CA ALA A 435 9.61 -39.80 7.51
C ALA A 435 9.88 -38.53 6.69
N ARG A 436 9.35 -38.42 5.46
CA ARG A 436 9.47 -37.21 4.62
C ARG A 436 8.62 -36.04 5.10
N PHE A 437 7.64 -36.25 5.99
CA PHE A 437 6.77 -35.21 6.54
C PHE A 437 7.13 -34.82 7.98
N ASN A 438 7.98 -35.59 8.64
CA ASN A 438 8.39 -35.38 10.03
C ASN A 438 8.97 -33.98 10.25
N LYS A 439 8.37 -33.24 11.20
CA LYS A 439 8.72 -31.86 11.56
C LYS A 439 8.68 -30.88 10.39
N LYS A 440 7.81 -31.09 9.39
CA LYS A 440 7.66 -30.15 8.26
C LYS A 440 6.39 -29.31 8.34
N ILE A 441 6.37 -28.23 7.57
CA ILE A 441 5.16 -27.56 7.11
C ILE A 441 4.70 -28.28 5.85
N VAL A 442 3.51 -28.85 5.88
CA VAL A 442 2.92 -29.57 4.75
C VAL A 442 1.79 -28.72 4.17
N ILE A 443 1.88 -28.37 2.89
CA ILE A 443 0.89 -27.53 2.21
C ILE A 443 0.15 -28.41 1.21
N ALA A 444 -1.14 -28.61 1.44
CA ALA A 444 -2.04 -29.39 0.60
C ALA A 444 -2.97 -28.47 -0.17
N GLY A 445 -3.10 -28.70 -1.47
CA GLY A 445 -4.05 -27.98 -2.32
C GLY A 445 -4.27 -28.72 -3.63
N GLY A 446 -5.34 -28.39 -4.34
CA GLY A 446 -5.65 -29.05 -5.61
C GLY A 446 -5.10 -28.35 -6.82
N LYS A 447 -5.13 -29.08 -7.94
CA LYS A 447 -4.98 -28.53 -9.28
C LYS A 447 -6.37 -28.45 -9.90
N PRO A 448 -7.12 -27.34 -9.71
CA PRO A 448 -8.40 -27.19 -10.38
C PRO A 448 -8.25 -27.38 -11.89
N ASP A 449 -9.08 -28.23 -12.45
CA ASP A 449 -9.34 -28.28 -13.89
C ASP A 449 -10.11 -27.02 -14.27
N GLY A 450 -9.38 -25.95 -14.57
CA GLY A 450 -9.98 -24.66 -14.87
C GLY A 450 -8.98 -23.51 -14.84
N GLU A 451 -9.52 -22.31 -14.61
CA GLU A 451 -8.80 -21.03 -14.70
C GLU A 451 -8.13 -20.58 -13.39
N ASP A 452 -8.23 -21.36 -12.31
CA ASP A 452 -7.68 -20.99 -11.00
C ASP A 452 -6.19 -21.37 -10.89
N PHE A 453 -5.41 -20.84 -11.83
CA PHE A 453 -3.96 -20.93 -11.87
C PHE A 453 -3.37 -19.57 -12.25
N PHE A 454 -2.13 -19.37 -11.83
CA PHE A 454 -1.38 -18.15 -12.07
C PHE A 454 -0.37 -18.38 -13.18
N TRP A 455 -0.39 -17.52 -14.19
CA TRP A 455 0.68 -17.47 -15.17
C TRP A 455 1.90 -16.80 -14.55
N ILE A 456 2.99 -17.55 -14.47
CA ILE A 456 4.30 -17.02 -14.12
C ILE A 456 5.20 -17.05 -15.33
N TRP A 457 6.16 -16.16 -15.38
CA TRP A 457 7.24 -16.25 -16.34
C TRP A 457 8.39 -16.97 -15.64
N GLU A 458 9.01 -17.94 -16.32
CA GLU A 458 10.19 -18.65 -15.83
C GLU A 458 11.12 -18.85 -17.01
N ARG A 459 12.31 -18.23 -16.98
CA ARG A 459 13.30 -18.30 -18.08
C ARG A 459 12.67 -17.97 -19.44
N TRP A 460 11.91 -16.88 -19.50
CA TRP A 460 11.18 -16.42 -20.70
C TRP A 460 10.11 -17.37 -21.24
N LYS A 461 9.68 -18.36 -20.43
CA LYS A 461 8.57 -19.25 -20.76
C LYS A 461 7.45 -19.05 -19.77
N GLU A 462 6.23 -18.94 -20.26
CA GLU A 462 5.05 -18.97 -19.40
C GLU A 462 4.88 -20.37 -18.79
N LYS A 463 4.66 -20.40 -17.48
CA LYS A 463 4.42 -21.60 -16.69
C LYS A 463 3.20 -21.39 -15.82
N LYS A 464 2.41 -22.44 -15.64
CA LYS A 464 1.27 -22.44 -14.73
C LYS A 464 1.73 -22.71 -13.29
N ARG A 465 1.21 -21.93 -12.35
CA ARG A 465 1.32 -22.14 -10.90
C ARG A 465 -0.05 -22.25 -10.24
N TYR A 466 -0.12 -23.11 -9.25
CA TYR A 466 -1.33 -23.28 -8.45
C TYR A 466 -1.22 -22.53 -7.12
N GLY A 467 -2.35 -22.22 -6.50
CA GLY A 467 -2.40 -21.52 -5.21
C GLY A 467 -1.45 -22.15 -4.18
N MET A 468 -1.51 -23.47 -3.99
CA MET A 468 -0.67 -24.12 -2.97
C MET A 468 0.83 -23.97 -3.23
N GLU A 469 1.23 -23.87 -4.50
CA GLU A 469 2.62 -23.62 -4.88
C GLU A 469 3.06 -22.20 -4.51
N LEU A 470 2.17 -21.20 -4.68
CA LEU A 470 2.42 -19.82 -4.27
C LEU A 470 2.44 -19.67 -2.74
N GLN A 471 1.54 -20.34 -2.00
CA GLN A 471 1.63 -20.41 -0.54
C GLN A 471 2.97 -21.05 -0.10
N ALA A 472 3.43 -22.09 -0.81
CA ALA A 472 4.70 -22.73 -0.50
C ALA A 472 5.90 -21.80 -0.74
N ASP A 473 5.89 -21.03 -1.83
CA ASP A 473 6.88 -19.99 -2.08
C ASP A 473 6.83 -18.88 -1.02
N ALA A 474 5.64 -18.49 -0.55
CA ALA A 474 5.46 -17.52 0.52
C ALA A 474 6.07 -17.99 1.85
N VAL A 475 5.75 -19.21 2.27
CA VAL A 475 6.31 -19.86 3.47
C VAL A 475 7.82 -20.00 3.33
N ASN A 476 8.32 -20.40 2.16
CA ASN A 476 9.74 -20.49 1.89
C ASN A 476 10.44 -19.13 2.03
N ALA A 477 9.87 -18.08 1.43
CA ALA A 477 10.43 -16.73 1.47
C ALA A 477 10.49 -16.18 2.90
N LEU A 478 9.47 -16.46 3.71
CA LEU A 478 9.41 -16.09 5.12
C LEU A 478 10.43 -16.86 5.97
N LEU A 479 10.53 -18.19 5.81
CA LEU A 479 11.48 -19.02 6.56
C LEU A 479 12.94 -18.70 6.24
N GLN A 480 13.24 -18.43 4.97
CA GLN A 480 14.60 -18.17 4.50
C GLN A 480 14.98 -16.68 4.53
N GLU A 481 14.04 -15.80 4.92
CA GLU A 481 14.19 -14.33 4.83
C GLU A 481 14.60 -13.87 3.41
N THR A 482 14.12 -14.56 2.36
CA THR A 482 14.47 -14.29 0.96
C THR A 482 13.46 -13.42 0.22
N TYR A 483 12.46 -12.89 0.93
CA TYR A 483 11.56 -11.87 0.40
C TYR A 483 12.35 -10.58 0.05
N ILE A 484 11.85 -9.86 -0.96
CA ILE A 484 12.46 -8.64 -1.49
C ILE A 484 12.11 -7.50 -0.53
N ARG A 485 13.14 -6.79 -0.07
CA ARG A 485 13.00 -5.69 0.88
C ARG A 485 12.89 -4.38 0.13
N SER A 486 11.85 -3.60 0.44
CA SER A 486 11.81 -2.21 0.02
C SER A 486 12.87 -1.43 0.79
N LEU A 487 13.53 -0.49 0.11
CA LEU A 487 14.41 0.44 0.82
C LEU A 487 13.55 1.31 1.75
N SER A 488 13.97 1.43 3.02
CA SER A 488 13.35 2.39 3.94
C SER A 488 13.36 3.79 3.32
N ARG A 489 12.40 4.65 3.68
CA ARG A 489 12.33 6.02 3.17
C ARG A 489 13.63 6.79 3.38
N GLN A 490 14.28 6.59 4.54
CA GLN A 490 15.57 7.21 4.86
C GLN A 490 16.69 6.68 3.94
N SER A 491 16.78 5.36 3.76
CA SER A 491 17.77 4.77 2.85
C SER A 491 17.57 5.22 1.41
N ARG A 492 16.32 5.34 0.95
CA ARG A 492 16.00 5.93 -0.37
C ARG A 492 16.57 7.34 -0.49
N ILE A 493 16.29 8.22 0.49
CA ILE A 493 16.80 9.60 0.51
C ILE A 493 18.33 9.64 0.51
N ILE A 494 18.99 8.81 1.31
CA ILE A 494 20.47 8.75 1.36
C ILE A 494 21.03 8.31 0.02
N ILE A 495 20.49 7.25 -0.58
CA ILE A 495 20.96 6.76 -1.89
C ILE A 495 20.74 7.83 -2.96
N ILE A 496 19.56 8.44 -3.02
CA ILE A 496 19.26 9.58 -3.89
C ILE A 496 20.32 10.68 -3.75
N PHE A 497 20.61 11.07 -2.52
CA PHE A 497 21.58 12.12 -2.22
C PHE A 497 23.00 11.74 -2.65
N LEU A 498 23.41 10.49 -2.42
CA LEU A 498 24.71 9.97 -2.87
C LEU A 498 24.82 9.96 -4.39
N PHE A 499 23.78 9.52 -5.11
CA PHE A 499 23.74 9.56 -6.58
C PHE A 499 23.78 11.00 -7.09
N PHE A 500 23.07 11.92 -6.44
CA PHE A 500 23.09 13.34 -6.78
C PHE A 500 24.48 13.97 -6.60
N ILE A 501 25.11 13.77 -5.42
CA ILE A 501 26.48 14.24 -5.15
C ILE A 501 27.46 13.63 -6.16
N SER A 502 27.33 12.34 -6.45
CA SER A 502 28.23 11.65 -7.37
C SER A 502 28.10 12.21 -8.80
N GLY A 503 26.88 12.51 -9.25
CA GLY A 503 26.65 13.17 -10.54
C GLY A 503 27.27 14.57 -10.61
N PHE A 504 27.15 15.34 -9.53
CA PHE A 504 27.77 16.66 -9.41
C PHE A 504 29.29 16.62 -9.28
N ALA A 505 29.84 15.69 -8.50
CA ALA A 505 31.28 15.51 -8.36
C ALA A 505 31.90 15.08 -9.68
N LEU A 506 31.22 14.19 -10.41
CA LEU A 506 31.69 13.77 -11.72
C LEU A 506 31.69 14.93 -12.71
N SER A 507 30.68 15.80 -12.72
CA SER A 507 30.67 16.96 -13.62
C SER A 507 31.83 17.93 -13.36
N LEU A 508 32.30 18.03 -12.11
CA LEU A 508 33.51 18.77 -11.74
C LEU A 508 34.80 18.09 -12.22
N LEU A 509 34.84 16.75 -12.26
CA LEU A 509 36.02 15.97 -12.65
C LEU A 509 36.12 15.75 -14.17
N SER A 510 34.99 15.81 -14.88
CA SER A 510 34.88 15.43 -16.30
C SER A 510 35.45 16.41 -17.32
N PHE A 511 36.18 17.46 -16.91
CA PHE A 511 36.72 18.48 -17.82
C PHE A 511 37.60 17.94 -18.97
N LYS A 512 38.04 16.68 -18.94
CA LYS A 512 38.89 16.07 -19.97
C LYS A 512 38.33 14.79 -20.61
N CYS A 513 37.17 14.28 -20.18
CA CYS A 513 36.60 13.07 -20.74
C CYS A 513 35.58 13.39 -21.84
N PRO A 514 35.57 12.69 -22.98
CA PRO A 514 34.55 12.84 -24.00
C PRO A 514 33.16 12.55 -23.42
N ASP A 515 32.19 13.41 -23.72
CA ASP A 515 30.81 13.33 -23.19
C ASP A 515 30.15 11.98 -23.44
N ILE A 516 30.43 11.39 -24.60
CA ILE A 516 29.90 10.09 -25.01
C ILE A 516 30.33 9.01 -24.01
N LEU A 517 31.60 9.03 -23.58
CA LEU A 517 32.14 8.03 -22.65
C LEU A 517 31.47 8.14 -21.27
N ILE A 518 31.28 9.36 -20.79
CA ILE A 518 30.61 9.62 -19.51
C ILE A 518 29.14 9.19 -19.57
N SER A 519 28.45 9.54 -20.66
CA SER A 519 27.04 9.19 -20.87
C SER A 519 26.80 7.68 -20.96
N ALA A 520 27.81 6.88 -21.34
CA ALA A 520 27.72 5.42 -21.42
C ALA A 520 28.18 4.71 -20.13
N ILE A 521 29.28 5.14 -19.52
CA ILE A 521 29.83 4.50 -18.31
C ILE A 521 28.90 4.68 -17.11
N LEU A 522 28.25 5.84 -17.00
CA LEU A 522 27.36 6.14 -15.89
C LEU A 522 26.12 5.24 -15.77
N PRO A 523 25.29 5.08 -16.83
CA PRO A 523 24.20 4.11 -16.78
C PRO A 523 24.73 2.71 -16.49
N ALA A 524 25.88 2.32 -17.05
CA ALA A 524 26.46 1.02 -16.79
C ALA A 524 26.82 0.81 -15.31
N LEU A 525 27.44 1.81 -14.66
CA LEU A 525 27.75 1.76 -13.22
C LEU A 525 26.49 1.80 -12.35
N ALA A 526 25.47 2.59 -12.70
CA ALA A 526 24.20 2.63 -11.98
C ALA A 526 23.46 1.29 -12.07
N VAL A 527 23.39 0.70 -13.26
CA VAL A 527 22.81 -0.63 -13.48
C VAL A 527 23.61 -1.69 -12.73
N LEU A 528 24.95 -1.63 -12.78
CA LEU A 528 25.82 -2.54 -12.04
C LEU A 528 25.61 -2.43 -10.53
N PHE A 529 25.51 -1.22 -9.98
CA PHE A 529 25.21 -1.01 -8.57
C PHE A 529 23.85 -1.61 -8.19
N CYS A 530 22.81 -1.36 -9.00
CA CYS A 530 21.48 -1.94 -8.76
C CYS A 530 21.52 -3.48 -8.82
N PHE A 531 22.27 -4.04 -9.77
CA PHE A 531 22.47 -5.48 -9.91
C PHE A 531 23.17 -6.09 -8.70
N ILE A 532 24.27 -5.47 -8.23
CA ILE A 532 25.01 -5.90 -7.03
C ILE A 532 24.13 -5.79 -5.78
N ALA A 533 23.43 -4.66 -5.61
CA ALA A 533 22.55 -4.44 -4.47
C ALA A 533 21.41 -5.47 -4.43
N PHE A 534 20.86 -5.81 -5.59
CA PHE A 534 19.83 -6.84 -5.72
C PHE A 534 20.36 -8.23 -5.36
N ILE A 535 21.48 -8.66 -5.95
CA ILE A 535 22.03 -10.02 -5.73
C ILE A 535 22.39 -10.26 -4.26
N ASN A 536 23.04 -9.27 -3.64
CA ASN A 536 23.60 -9.40 -2.31
C ASN A 536 22.58 -9.12 -1.21
N TYR A 537 21.65 -8.18 -1.43
CA TYR A 537 20.77 -7.69 -0.36
C TYR A 537 19.27 -7.83 -0.65
N ASN A 538 18.88 -8.35 -1.83
CA ASN A 538 17.48 -8.42 -2.28
C ASN A 538 16.76 -7.05 -2.18
N TRP A 539 17.47 -5.96 -2.48
CA TRP A 539 16.92 -4.61 -2.37
C TRP A 539 16.18 -4.17 -3.63
N LEU A 540 15.01 -3.57 -3.41
CA LEU A 540 14.22 -2.89 -4.42
C LEU A 540 14.68 -1.43 -4.60
N ILE A 541 15.59 -1.22 -5.55
CA ILE A 541 16.11 0.04 -6.08
C ILE A 541 15.45 0.36 -7.45
N ASN A 542 14.70 1.46 -7.56
CA ASN A 542 14.23 2.01 -8.84
C ASN A 542 15.39 2.56 -9.70
N ALA A 543 16.08 1.70 -10.46
CA ALA A 543 17.29 2.08 -11.20
C ALA A 543 17.11 3.29 -12.12
N LEU A 544 15.95 3.40 -12.79
CA LEU A 544 15.65 4.54 -13.67
C LEU A 544 15.60 5.85 -12.88
N TYR A 545 14.96 5.83 -11.72
CA TYR A 545 14.87 7.00 -10.86
C TYR A 545 16.26 7.45 -10.37
N TYR A 546 17.10 6.54 -9.88
CA TYR A 546 18.46 6.91 -9.45
C TYR A 546 19.34 7.37 -10.62
N TYR A 547 19.12 6.81 -11.81
CA TYR A 547 19.80 7.25 -13.02
C TYR A 547 19.44 8.69 -13.38
N ILE A 548 18.14 9.06 -13.34
CA ILE A 548 17.70 10.44 -13.57
C ILE A 548 18.28 11.38 -12.50
N VAL A 549 18.20 11.00 -11.22
CA VAL A 549 18.76 11.78 -10.11
C VAL A 549 20.26 12.01 -10.27
N PHE A 550 20.99 11.04 -10.83
CA PHE A 550 22.41 11.16 -11.11
C PHE A 550 22.71 12.07 -12.30
N ILE A 551 22.02 11.90 -13.42
CA ILE A 551 22.29 12.65 -14.67
C ILE A 551 21.92 14.12 -14.54
N THR A 552 20.82 14.40 -13.84
CA THR A 552 20.27 15.76 -13.71
C THR A 552 21.34 16.76 -13.22
N PRO A 553 22.01 16.58 -12.06
CA PRO A 553 23.06 17.49 -11.61
C PRO A 553 24.25 17.52 -12.56
N TYR A 554 24.60 16.39 -13.21
CA TYR A 554 25.69 16.34 -14.18
C TYR A 554 25.44 17.27 -15.37
N LEU A 555 24.30 17.13 -16.04
CA LEU A 555 23.91 17.97 -17.18
C LEU A 555 23.73 19.44 -16.80
N MET A 556 23.19 19.69 -15.61
CA MET A 556 22.92 21.04 -15.14
C MET A 556 24.20 21.80 -14.81
N HIS A 557 25.17 21.14 -14.18
CA HIS A 557 26.48 21.74 -13.96
C HIS A 557 27.15 22.06 -15.31
N LYS A 558 27.16 21.10 -16.24
CA LYS A 558 27.78 21.30 -17.55
C LYS A 558 27.20 22.51 -18.29
N ARG A 559 25.88 22.64 -18.36
CA ARG A 559 25.18 23.77 -19.00
C ARG A 559 25.35 25.12 -18.28
N ILE A 560 25.92 25.14 -17.07
CA ILE A 560 26.27 26.38 -16.39
C ILE A 560 27.65 26.87 -16.83
N TYR A 561 28.54 25.95 -17.21
CA TYR A 561 29.91 26.25 -17.63
C TYR A 561 30.05 26.45 -19.15
N ASP A 562 29.25 25.73 -19.93
CA ASP A 562 29.02 26.01 -21.35
C ASP A 562 28.09 27.24 -21.50
#